data_AF-A0A1H3VEW7-F1
#
_entry.id   AF-A0A1H3VEW7-F1
#
_cell.length_a   1.000
_cell.length_b   1.000
_cell.length_c   1.000
_cell.angle_alpha   90.00
_cell.angle_beta   90.00
_cell.angle_gamma   90.00
#
_symmetry.space_group_name_H-M   'P 1'
#
loop_
_entity.id
_entity.type
_entity.pdbx_description
1 polymer ?
#
loop_
_entity_poly.entity_id
_entity_poly.type
_entity_poly.pdbx_seq_one_letter_code
_entity_poly.pdbx_strand_id
1 'polypeptide(L)'
;MLPTQSSVIDVREIAPRERHTLIFGRFDALLPGEALQLVNDHDPQPLHHQFQARSAGAFKWAYLQQGPDLWRVLISKTEPAAAREDSCCSGGACGG
;
A
#
# COMPACT_ATOMS: atom_id res chain seq x y z
N MET A 1 12.27 -7.09 12.48
CA MET A 1 11.88 -8.20 11.58
C MET A 1 11.90 -7.63 10.18
N LEU A 2 12.79 -8.13 9.33
CA LEU A 2 12.84 -7.75 7.92
C LEU A 2 11.58 -8.32 7.24
N PRO A 3 10.89 -7.59 6.34
CA PRO A 3 9.76 -8.16 5.62
C PRO A 3 10.24 -9.41 4.87
N THR A 4 9.69 -10.57 5.25
CA THR A 4 10.23 -11.89 4.88
C THR A 4 9.94 -12.25 3.41
N GLN A 5 8.97 -11.61 2.77
CA GLN A 5 8.62 -11.84 1.37
C GLN A 5 8.34 -10.53 0.66
N SER A 6 9.12 -10.27 -0.40
CA SER A 6 8.89 -9.19 -1.36
C SER A 6 8.61 -9.80 -2.73
N SER A 7 7.31 -9.95 -3.08
CA SER A 7 6.93 -10.42 -4.42
C SER A 7 7.21 -9.31 -5.44
N VAL A 8 7.85 -9.62 -6.56
CA VAL A 8 8.16 -8.66 -7.62
C VAL A 8 7.16 -8.80 -8.76
N ILE A 9 6.56 -7.69 -9.19
CA ILE A 9 5.68 -7.62 -10.35
C ILE A 9 6.27 -6.65 -11.35
N ASP A 10 6.56 -7.16 -12.54
CA ASP A 10 6.95 -6.34 -13.68
C ASP A 10 5.69 -5.92 -14.46
N VAL A 11 5.38 -4.62 -14.40
CA VAL A 11 4.22 -4.04 -15.06
C VAL A 11 4.44 -3.94 -16.57
N ARG A 12 5.71 -3.93 -17.02
CA ARG A 12 6.06 -3.79 -18.43
C ARG A 12 5.64 -5.01 -19.25
N GLU A 13 5.55 -6.17 -18.59
CA GLU A 13 5.10 -7.42 -19.20
C GLU A 13 3.57 -7.58 -19.19
N ILE A 14 2.83 -6.67 -18.53
CA ILE A 14 1.39 -6.78 -18.31
C ILE A 14 0.66 -5.70 -19.09
N ALA A 15 -0.44 -6.08 -19.75
CA ALA A 15 -1.24 -5.13 -20.50
C ALA A 15 -1.71 -3.95 -19.61
N PRO A 16 -1.74 -2.71 -20.13
CA PRO A 16 -2.13 -1.52 -19.39
C PRO A 16 -3.47 -1.57 -18.65
N ARG A 17 -4.37 -2.42 -19.15
CA ARG A 17 -5.73 -2.63 -18.66
C ARG A 17 -5.76 -3.56 -17.46
N GLU A 18 -4.85 -4.54 -17.44
CA GLU A 18 -4.82 -5.63 -16.47
C GLU A 18 -3.87 -5.33 -15.31
N ARG A 19 -2.83 -4.53 -15.55
CA ARG A 19 -1.84 -4.19 -14.52
C ARG A 19 -2.48 -3.66 -13.25
N HIS A 20 -3.47 -2.75 -13.32
CA HIS A 20 -4.12 -2.22 -12.13
C HIS A 20 -4.81 -3.32 -11.33
N THR A 21 -5.67 -4.10 -11.98
CA THR A 21 -6.39 -5.21 -11.35
C THR A 21 -5.44 -6.24 -10.74
N LEU A 22 -4.35 -6.56 -11.43
CA LEU A 22 -3.36 -7.53 -10.96
C LEU A 22 -2.56 -7.00 -9.77
N ILE A 23 -2.09 -5.75 -9.82
CA ILE A 23 -1.35 -5.13 -8.70
C ILE A 23 -2.26 -5.04 -7.46
N PHE A 24 -3.50 -4.58 -7.63
CA PHE A 24 -4.45 -4.48 -6.53
C PHE A 24 -4.81 -5.85 -5.96
N GLY A 25 -5.07 -6.85 -6.80
CA GLY A 25 -5.37 -8.21 -6.36
C GLY A 25 -4.19 -8.86 -5.62
N ARG A 26 -2.97 -8.64 -6.12
CA ARG A 26 -1.74 -9.11 -5.45
C ARG A 26 -1.53 -8.43 -4.12
N PHE A 27 -1.73 -7.11 -4.04
CA PHE A 27 -1.66 -6.37 -2.78
C PHE A 27 -2.73 -6.80 -1.78
N ASP A 28 -3.95 -7.05 -2.25
CA ASP A 28 -5.05 -7.53 -1.41
C ASP A 28 -4.71 -8.89 -0.77
N ALA A 29 -4.08 -9.77 -1.55
CA ALA A 29 -3.62 -11.09 -1.12
C ALA A 29 -2.40 -11.08 -0.18
N LEU A 30 -1.66 -9.96 -0.07
CA LEU A 30 -0.55 -9.86 0.87
C LEU A 30 -1.04 -9.90 2.31
N LEU A 31 -0.22 -10.43 3.20
CA LEU A 31 -0.44 -10.32 4.64
C LEU A 31 0.13 -9.00 5.20
N PRO A 32 -0.43 -8.49 6.31
CA PRO A 32 0.16 -7.35 7.02
C PRO A 32 1.62 -7.65 7.42
N GLY A 33 2.53 -6.76 7.04
CA GLY A 33 3.98 -6.95 7.21
C GLY A 33 4.70 -7.48 5.96
N GLU A 34 3.97 -7.91 4.93
CA GLU A 34 4.56 -8.26 3.63
C GLU A 34 4.69 -7.03 2.71
N ALA A 35 5.49 -7.20 1.66
CA ALA A 35 5.73 -6.15 0.68
C ALA A 35 5.65 -6.66 -0.76
N LEU A 36 5.33 -5.73 -1.66
CA LEU A 36 5.25 -5.95 -3.09
C LEU A 36 6.13 -4.95 -3.81
N GLN A 37 7.03 -5.44 -4.64
CA GLN A 37 7.86 -4.62 -5.49
C GLN A 37 7.20 -4.49 -6.86
N LEU A 38 6.89 -3.25 -7.25
CA LEU A 38 6.44 -2.88 -8.57
C LEU A 38 7.62 -2.41 -9.41
N VAL A 39 7.73 -2.93 -10.63
CA VAL A 39 8.70 -2.49 -11.63
C VAL A 39 7.94 -1.88 -12.81
N ASN A 40 8.21 -0.62 -13.12
CA ASN A 40 7.54 0.14 -14.18
C ASN A 40 8.58 0.88 -15.04
N ASP A 41 8.26 1.16 -16.30
CA ASP A 41 9.11 1.96 -17.20
C ASP A 41 8.96 3.48 -16.97
N HIS A 42 7.88 3.92 -16.32
CA HIS A 42 7.58 5.32 -16.02
C HIS A 42 7.14 5.51 -14.56
N ASP A 43 6.96 6.75 -14.13
CA ASP A 43 6.49 7.07 -12.78
C ASP A 43 5.04 6.57 -12.56
N PRO A 44 4.79 5.71 -11.54
CA PRO A 44 3.47 5.18 -11.25
C PRO A 44 2.61 6.08 -10.34
N GLN A 45 2.71 7.41 -10.44
CA GLN A 45 1.87 8.34 -9.66
C GLN A 45 0.36 8.05 -9.70
N PRO A 46 -0.27 7.80 -10.87
CA PRO A 46 -1.72 7.53 -10.94
C PRO A 46 -2.14 6.30 -10.13
N LEU A 47 -1.23 5.33 -10.01
CA LEU A 47 -1.45 4.13 -9.21
C LEU A 47 -1.34 4.45 -7.71
N HIS A 48 -0.35 5.25 -7.31
CA HIS A 48 -0.19 5.70 -5.93
C HIS A 48 -1.45 6.40 -5.41
N HIS A 49 -2.03 7.31 -6.21
CA HIS A 49 -3.27 8.01 -5.85
C HIS A 49 -4.46 7.05 -5.64
N GLN A 50 -4.61 6.03 -6.48
CA GLN A 50 -5.66 5.01 -6.31
C GLN A 50 -5.43 4.17 -5.04
N PHE A 51 -4.19 3.81 -4.72
CA PHE A 51 -3.86 3.16 -3.46
C PHE A 51 -4.21 4.03 -2.25
N GLN A 52 -3.87 5.31 -2.32
CA GLN A 52 -4.21 6.27 -1.28
C GLN A 52 -5.72 6.40 -1.09
N ALA A 53 -6.49 6.44 -2.17
CA ALA A 53 -7.96 6.50 -2.09
C ALA A 53 -8.59 5.21 -1.52
N ARG A 54 -8.04 4.04 -1.85
CA ARG A 54 -8.61 2.73 -1.44
C ARG A 54 -8.14 2.25 -0.07
N SER A 55 -6.90 2.53 0.30
CA SER A 55 -6.23 1.92 1.45
C SER A 55 -5.42 2.94 2.27
N ALA A 56 -5.86 4.21 2.32
CA ALA A 56 -5.24 5.24 3.16
C ALA A 56 -4.89 4.72 4.56
N GLY A 57 -3.61 4.78 4.94
CA GLY A 57 -3.14 4.34 6.27
C GLY A 57 -2.92 2.84 6.45
N ALA A 58 -3.25 2.01 5.45
CA ALA A 58 -3.05 0.54 5.46
C ALA A 58 -1.93 0.06 4.52
N PHE A 59 -1.19 0.98 3.90
CA PHE A 59 0.02 0.66 3.11
C PHE A 59 1.12 1.68 3.32
N LYS A 60 2.34 1.29 2.95
CA LYS A 60 3.51 2.18 2.82
C LYS A 60 4.02 2.12 1.39
N TRP A 61 4.37 3.29 0.87
CA TRP A 61 4.92 3.46 -0.47
C TRP A 61 6.35 3.96 -0.37
N ALA A 62 7.30 3.19 -0.88
CA ALA A 62 8.72 3.53 -0.85
C ALA A 62 9.32 3.37 -2.25
N TYR A 63 9.95 4.42 -2.77
CA TYR A 63 10.69 4.31 -4.03
C TYR A 63 12.05 3.64 -3.78
N LEU A 64 12.28 2.52 -4.44
CA LEU A 64 13.57 1.83 -4.42
C LEU A 64 14.48 2.26 -5.57
N GLN A 65 13.88 2.63 -6.70
CA GLN A 65 14.61 3.15 -7.84
C GLN A 65 13.73 4.15 -8.58
N GLN A 66 14.29 5.32 -8.86
CA GLN A 66 13.66 6.37 -9.65
C GLN A 66 14.65 6.68 -10.78
N GLY A 67 14.51 5.99 -11.90
CA GLY A 67 15.31 6.27 -13.09
C GLY A 67 14.63 7.29 -14.01
N PRO A 68 15.26 7.59 -15.15
CA PRO A 68 14.56 7.69 -16.42
C PRO A 68 14.38 6.30 -17.08
N ASP A 69 15.26 5.33 -16.81
CA ASP A 69 15.23 3.99 -17.43
C ASP A 69 14.32 2.97 -16.73
N LEU A 70 14.17 3.07 -15.40
CA LEU A 70 13.47 2.06 -14.60
C LEU A 70 12.96 2.64 -13.28
N TRP A 71 11.69 2.38 -12.99
CA TRP A 71 11.02 2.81 -11.76
C TRP A 71 10.67 1.59 -10.92
N ARG A 72 11.25 1.51 -9.71
CA ARG A 72 10.98 0.43 -8.76
C ARG A 72 10.35 1.01 -7.50
N VAL A 73 9.18 0.52 -7.17
CA VAL A 73 8.42 0.94 -5.98
C VAL A 73 8.20 -0.27 -5.08
N LEU A 74 8.40 -0.10 -3.79
CA LEU A 74 8.01 -1.06 -2.77
C LEU A 74 6.73 -0.59 -2.09
N ILE A 75 5.71 -1.44 -2.16
CA ILE A 75 4.41 -1.25 -1.55
C ILE A 75 4.31 -2.25 -0.40
N SER A 76 4.46 -1.79 0.84
CA SER A 76 4.34 -2.65 2.02
C SER A 76 2.93 -2.57 2.58
N LYS A 77 2.30 -3.71 2.84
CA LYS A 77 1.00 -3.75 3.52
C LYS A 77 1.27 -3.58 5.02
N THR A 78 0.70 -2.54 5.61
CA THR A 78 0.73 -2.39 7.07
C THR A 78 -0.60 -2.86 7.61
N GLU A 79 -0.59 -3.41 8.82
CA GLU A 79 -1.82 -3.42 9.61
C GLU A 79 -2.36 -1.99 9.55
N PRO A 80 -3.64 -1.77 9.17
CA PRO A 80 -4.24 -0.48 9.43
C PRO A 80 -3.96 -0.23 10.90
N ALA A 81 -3.27 0.86 11.21
CA ALA A 81 -3.17 1.28 12.59
C ALA A 81 -4.62 1.44 13.00
N ALA A 82 -5.14 0.44 13.72
CA ALA A 82 -6.49 0.42 14.24
C ALA A 82 -6.70 1.82 14.75
N ALA A 83 -7.70 2.51 14.20
CA ALA A 83 -8.15 3.80 14.70
C ALA A 83 -8.06 3.69 16.21
N ARG A 84 -7.02 4.32 16.77
CA ARG A 84 -6.82 4.24 18.20
C ARG A 84 -8.04 4.94 18.71
N GLU A 85 -8.87 4.17 19.39
CA GLU A 85 -10.00 4.67 20.14
C GLU A 85 -9.45 5.74 21.08
N ASP A 86 -9.72 6.99 20.75
CA ASP A 86 -9.78 8.11 21.68
C ASP A 86 -11.11 8.82 21.37
N SER A 87 -12.19 8.57 22.09
CA SER A 87 -12.33 8.92 23.49
C SER A 87 -13.42 8.07 24.16
N CYS A 88 -13.01 7.03 24.87
CA CYS A 88 -13.68 6.65 26.11
C CYS A 88 -13.00 7.43 27.24
N CYS A 89 -13.54 8.60 27.62
CA CYS A 89 -13.69 9.09 29.01
C CYS A 89 -14.07 10.57 29.07
N SER A 90 -15.34 10.85 29.39
CA SER A 90 -15.81 11.99 30.21
C SER A 90 -17.22 11.60 30.70
N GLY A 91 -17.33 10.95 31.86
CA GLY A 91 -17.78 11.61 33.10
C GLY A 91 -19.30 11.78 33.08
N GLY A 92 -20.10 10.96 33.74
CA GLY A 92 -20.25 11.00 35.19
C GLY A 92 -21.42 11.92 35.57
N ALA A 93 -22.51 11.32 36.05
CA ALA A 93 -23.58 11.90 36.89
C ALA A 93 -24.17 13.28 36.50
N CYS A 94 -25.45 13.29 36.11
CA CYS A 94 -26.33 14.43 36.38
C CYS A 94 -27.50 13.97 37.26
N GLY A 95 -27.49 14.42 38.51
CA GLY A 95 -28.62 14.36 39.43
C GLY A 95 -29.50 15.61 39.34
N GLY A 96 -30.68 15.54 39.96
CA GLY A 96 -31.65 16.63 40.09
C GLY A 96 -33.07 16.12 40.10
#